data_AF-A0A2S7YID4-F1
#
_entry.id   AF-A0A2S7YID4-F1
#
_cell.length_a   1.000
_cell.length_b   1.000
_cell.length_c   1.000
_cell.angle_alpha   90.00
_cell.angle_beta   90.00
_cell.angle_gamma   90.00
#
_symmetry.space_group_name_H-M   'P 1'
#
loop_
_entity.id
_entity.type
_entity.pdbx_description
1 polymer ?
#
loop_
_entity_poly.entity_id
_entity_poly.type
_entity_poly.pdbx_seq_one_letter_code
_entity_poly.pdbx_strand_id
1 'polypeptide(L)'
;MTERIVGPFGRDTQHPHSLFPNARSTAQHFTVWSGQGSGDAQGFIVIKGIEIVWFNGERKSIYNHPQPGDTKSSFEFQDGERGVWSVRAGWRIVRFEINTDRGRSWAFGGTSGELYSNVVNGRLIGFELSAGWEVDWAKITFLE
;
A
#
# COMPACT_ATOMS: atom_id res chain seq x y z
N MET A 1 -16.76 10.46 11.82
CA MET A 1 -15.80 9.73 10.98
C MET A 1 -14.91 10.75 10.29
N THR A 2 -13.61 10.71 10.58
CA THR A 2 -12.61 11.67 10.09
C THR A 2 -11.58 10.96 9.23
N GLU A 3 -11.07 11.66 8.22
CA GLU A 3 -9.99 11.13 7.39
C GLU A 3 -8.65 11.43 8.04
N ARG A 4 -7.77 10.43 8.03
CA ARG A 4 -6.40 10.54 8.52
C ARG A 4 -5.44 10.19 7.41
N ILE A 5 -4.48 11.09 7.18
CA ILE A 5 -3.39 10.90 6.23
C ILE A 5 -2.14 10.52 7.03
N VAL A 6 -1.43 9.49 6.59
CA VAL A 6 -0.16 9.05 7.19
C VAL A 6 0.95 8.98 6.15
N GLY A 7 2.18 9.11 6.64
CA GLY A 7 3.38 9.25 5.83
C GLY A 7 3.81 10.72 5.67
N PRO A 8 4.61 11.04 4.65
CA PRO A 8 5.03 10.14 3.59
C PRO A 8 5.98 9.03 4.04
N PHE A 9 5.94 7.91 3.34
CA PHE A 9 6.92 6.83 3.43
C PHE A 9 7.67 6.72 2.11
N GLY A 10 8.95 6.32 2.16
CA GLY A 10 9.78 6.20 0.97
C GLY A 10 10.33 7.54 0.47
N ARG A 11 10.88 7.56 -0.75
CA ARG A 11 11.49 8.75 -1.36
C ARG A 11 10.70 9.20 -2.57
N ASP A 12 10.25 10.45 -2.59
CA ASP A 12 9.55 11.02 -3.73
C ASP A 12 10.51 11.15 -4.93
N THR A 13 10.15 10.49 -6.03
CA THR A 13 10.89 10.46 -7.29
C THR A 13 10.21 11.27 -8.38
N GLN A 14 9.13 12.01 -8.07
CA GLN A 14 8.39 12.89 -8.98
C GLN A 14 7.68 12.18 -10.14
N HIS A 15 7.17 10.96 -9.90
CA HIS A 15 6.33 10.20 -10.83
C HIS A 15 4.93 10.01 -10.22
N PRO A 16 4.12 11.07 -10.11
CA PRO A 16 2.93 11.08 -9.26
C PRO A 16 1.81 10.18 -9.80
N HIS A 17 1.17 9.44 -8.90
CA HIS A 17 -0.05 8.68 -9.15
C HIS A 17 -1.05 8.88 -8.02
N SER A 18 -2.33 8.67 -8.32
CA SER A 18 -3.43 8.83 -7.35
C SER A 18 -4.38 7.63 -7.42
N LEU A 19 -4.49 6.91 -6.32
CA LEU A 19 -5.38 5.76 -6.14
C LEU A 19 -6.47 6.11 -5.14
N PHE A 20 -7.46 6.88 -5.60
CA PHE A 20 -8.66 7.22 -4.83
C PHE A 20 -9.93 6.88 -5.63
N PRO A 21 -11.02 6.46 -4.97
CA PRO A 21 -12.29 6.30 -5.66
C PRO A 21 -12.88 7.68 -6.00
N ASN A 22 -13.67 7.78 -7.06
CA ASN A 22 -14.31 9.05 -7.42
C ASN A 22 -15.44 9.38 -6.44
N ALA A 23 -16.19 8.37 -6.00
CA ALA A 23 -17.14 8.49 -4.91
C ALA A 23 -16.53 7.97 -3.61
N ARG A 24 -16.73 8.67 -2.50
CA ARG A 24 -16.14 8.31 -1.20
C ARG A 24 -16.50 6.87 -0.83
N SER A 25 -15.48 6.04 -0.64
CA SER A 25 -15.62 4.63 -0.26
C SER A 25 -14.33 4.13 0.40
N THR A 26 -14.38 2.94 1.02
CA THR A 26 -13.22 2.27 1.60
C THR A 26 -12.87 1.01 0.82
N ALA A 27 -11.61 0.59 0.93
CA ALA A 27 -11.11 -0.60 0.26
C ALA A 27 -11.91 -1.84 0.70
N GLN A 28 -12.39 -2.57 -0.28
CA GLN A 28 -12.90 -3.94 -0.14
C GLN A 28 -11.75 -4.91 -0.36
N HIS A 29 -11.00 -4.79 -1.48
CA HIS A 29 -9.81 -5.60 -1.75
C HIS A 29 -8.59 -4.71 -1.88
N PHE A 30 -7.49 -5.09 -1.23
CA PHE A 30 -6.18 -4.47 -1.36
C PHE A 30 -5.18 -5.49 -1.86
N THR A 31 -4.71 -5.32 -3.09
CA THR A 31 -3.74 -6.21 -3.75
C THR A 31 -2.41 -5.49 -3.88
N VAL A 32 -1.33 -6.22 -3.60
CA VAL A 32 0.02 -5.71 -3.66
C VAL A 32 0.89 -6.67 -4.45
N TRP A 33 1.73 -6.13 -5.33
CA TRP A 33 2.79 -6.86 -6.02
C TRP A 33 4.13 -6.56 -5.37
N SER A 34 4.97 -7.58 -5.19
CA SER A 34 6.30 -7.46 -4.60
C SER A 34 7.32 -8.30 -5.34
N GLY A 35 8.54 -7.79 -5.43
CA GLY A 35 9.64 -8.41 -6.16
C GLY A 35 10.94 -7.65 -5.97
N GLN A 36 11.94 -7.97 -6.80
CA GLN A 36 13.26 -7.35 -6.72
C GLN A 36 13.19 -5.86 -7.06
N GLY A 37 13.86 -5.04 -6.25
CA GLY A 37 14.02 -3.61 -6.50
C GLY A 37 15.09 -3.34 -7.56
N SER A 38 15.01 -2.15 -8.16
CA SER A 38 15.97 -1.66 -9.15
C SER A 38 16.71 -0.41 -8.65
N GLY A 39 17.85 -0.10 -9.28
CA GLY A 39 18.67 1.08 -8.96
C GLY A 39 19.07 1.12 -7.49
N ASP A 40 18.73 2.20 -6.80
CA ASP A 40 19.02 2.40 -5.36
C ASP A 40 18.41 1.33 -4.43
N ALA A 41 17.46 0.54 -4.93
CA ALA A 41 16.84 -0.57 -4.20
C ALA A 41 17.26 -1.96 -4.72
N GLN A 42 18.31 -2.03 -5.54
CA GLN A 42 18.84 -3.30 -6.05
C GLN A 42 19.27 -4.23 -4.90
N GLY A 43 18.87 -5.50 -5.00
CA GLY A 43 19.16 -6.52 -3.97
C GLY A 43 18.14 -6.57 -2.83
N PHE A 44 17.14 -5.70 -2.83
CA PHE A 44 16.05 -5.70 -1.85
C PHE A 44 14.73 -6.14 -2.48
N ILE A 45 13.85 -6.75 -1.68
CA ILE A 45 12.46 -7.00 -2.07
C ILE A 45 11.63 -5.77 -1.71
N VAL A 46 10.92 -5.21 -2.69
CA VAL A 46 10.14 -3.98 -2.55
C VAL A 46 8.73 -4.14 -3.12
N ILE A 47 7.87 -3.17 -2.89
CA ILE A 47 6.53 -3.11 -3.49
C ILE A 47 6.63 -2.58 -4.92
N LYS A 48 6.18 -3.40 -5.86
CA LYS A 48 6.21 -3.12 -7.31
C LYS A 48 4.93 -2.45 -7.79
N GLY A 49 3.81 -2.72 -7.13
CA GLY A 49 2.52 -2.19 -7.51
C GLY A 49 1.45 -2.37 -6.44
N ILE A 50 0.36 -1.62 -6.59
CA ILE A 50 -0.79 -1.60 -5.69
C ILE A 50 -2.06 -1.58 -6.51
N GLU A 51 -3.07 -2.30 -6.07
CA GLU A 51 -4.45 -2.22 -6.57
C GLU A 51 -5.43 -2.16 -5.41
N ILE A 52 -6.48 -1.37 -5.61
CA ILE A 52 -7.60 -1.27 -4.69
C ILE A 52 -8.90 -1.47 -5.47
N VAL A 53 -9.75 -2.33 -4.92
CA VAL A 53 -11.18 -2.39 -5.25
C VAL A 53 -11.92 -1.85 -4.04
N TRP A 54 -12.83 -0.90 -4.24
CA TRP A 54 -13.62 -0.29 -3.18
C TRP A 54 -14.99 -0.95 -3.06
N PHE A 55 -15.65 -0.80 -1.90
CA PHE A 55 -17.00 -1.34 -1.68
C PHE A 55 -18.07 -0.77 -2.62
N ASN A 56 -17.80 0.35 -3.29
CA ASN A 56 -18.68 0.90 -4.32
C ASN A 56 -18.44 0.30 -5.72
N GLY A 57 -17.54 -0.70 -5.83
CA GLY A 57 -17.20 -1.38 -7.07
C GLY A 57 -16.14 -0.67 -7.93
N GLU A 58 -15.70 0.53 -7.56
CA GLU A 58 -14.60 1.19 -8.26
C GLU A 58 -13.29 0.40 -8.10
N ARG A 59 -12.39 0.52 -9.08
CA ARG A 59 -11.08 -0.14 -9.08
C ARG A 59 -10.01 0.75 -9.69
N LYS A 60 -8.84 0.84 -9.04
CA LYS A 60 -7.64 1.50 -9.57
C LYS A 60 -6.40 0.71 -9.21
N SER A 61 -5.40 0.74 -10.08
CA SER A 61 -4.14 0.04 -9.88
C SER A 61 -2.97 0.83 -10.44
N ILE A 62 -1.78 0.56 -9.92
CA ILE A 62 -0.50 0.97 -10.48
C ILE A 62 0.46 -0.21 -10.39
N TYR A 63 1.06 -0.59 -11.52
CA TYR A 63 2.06 -1.66 -11.61
C TYR A 63 2.84 -1.50 -12.93
N ASN A 64 3.76 -0.53 -12.95
CA ASN A 64 4.33 0.01 -14.18
C ASN A 64 5.24 -0.97 -14.93
N HIS A 65 6.11 -1.68 -14.21
CA HIS A 65 7.15 -2.52 -14.79
C HIS A 65 7.12 -3.92 -14.18
N PRO A 66 6.17 -4.78 -14.60
CA PRO A 66 6.11 -6.16 -14.16
C PRO A 66 7.39 -6.92 -14.53
N GLN A 67 7.93 -7.69 -13.60
CA GLN A 67 9.12 -8.51 -13.82
C GLN A 67 8.85 -9.98 -13.57
N PRO A 68 9.56 -10.89 -14.30
CA PRO A 68 9.53 -12.31 -13.97
C PRO A 68 9.96 -12.53 -12.52
N GLY A 69 9.17 -13.29 -11.77
CA GLY A 69 9.44 -13.56 -10.35
C GLY A 69 8.76 -12.58 -9.38
N ASP A 70 8.11 -11.52 -9.87
CA ASP A 70 7.21 -10.72 -9.03
C ASP A 70 6.07 -11.59 -8.52
N THR A 71 5.76 -11.44 -7.25
CA THR A 71 4.68 -12.16 -6.56
C THR A 71 3.57 -11.18 -6.20
N LYS A 72 2.34 -11.70 -6.02
CA LYS A 72 1.21 -10.89 -5.57
C LYS A 72 0.52 -11.51 -4.37
N SER A 73 -0.03 -10.67 -3.52
CA SER A 73 -0.92 -11.08 -2.45
C SER A 73 -2.02 -10.05 -2.26
N SER A 74 -3.16 -10.49 -1.74
CA SER A 74 -4.33 -9.64 -1.56
C SER A 74 -4.89 -9.82 -0.15
N PHE A 75 -5.49 -8.76 0.37
CA PHE A 75 -6.30 -8.78 1.57
C PHE A 75 -7.71 -8.29 1.24
N GLU A 76 -8.71 -9.08 1.63
CA GLU A 76 -10.13 -8.76 1.48
C GLU A 76 -10.70 -8.32 2.82
N PHE A 77 -11.12 -7.06 2.90
CA PHE A 77 -11.81 -6.47 4.04
C PHE A 77 -13.28 -6.85 4.03
N GLN A 78 -13.82 -7.10 5.22
CA GLN A 78 -15.26 -7.19 5.45
C GLN A 78 -15.82 -5.78 5.68
N ASP A 79 -17.11 -5.58 5.39
CA ASP A 79 -17.72 -4.26 5.56
C ASP A 79 -17.59 -3.76 7.00
N GLY A 80 -17.13 -2.52 7.15
CA GLY A 80 -16.84 -1.87 8.44
C GLY A 80 -15.58 -2.34 9.19
N GLU A 81 -14.83 -3.33 8.69
CA GLU A 81 -13.63 -3.84 9.37
C GLU A 81 -12.49 -2.82 9.41
N ARG A 82 -11.88 -2.64 10.58
CA ARG A 82 -10.74 -1.73 10.77
C ARG A 82 -9.44 -2.51 10.85
N GLY A 83 -8.37 -1.94 10.28
CA GLY A 83 -7.03 -2.48 10.40
C GLY A 83 -6.11 -1.53 11.17
N VAL A 84 -5.26 -2.07 12.04
CA VAL A 84 -4.03 -1.43 12.49
C VAL A 84 -2.97 -1.66 11.41
N TRP A 85 -2.46 -0.56 10.86
CA TRP A 85 -1.53 -0.61 9.73
C TRP A 85 -0.11 -0.31 10.17
N SER A 86 0.84 -1.07 9.62
CA SER A 86 2.26 -0.75 9.66
C SER A 86 2.84 -0.77 8.25
N VAL A 87 3.88 0.04 8.03
CA VAL A 87 4.54 0.16 6.73
C VAL A 87 6.04 -0.01 6.95
N ARG A 88 6.71 -0.76 6.07
CA ARG A 88 8.18 -0.67 5.95
C ARG A 88 8.55 0.09 4.71
N ALA A 89 9.53 0.99 4.84
CA ALA A 89 10.06 1.72 3.71
C ALA A 89 11.55 2.01 3.88
N GLY A 90 12.21 2.21 2.74
CA GLY A 90 13.56 2.76 2.63
C GLY A 90 13.57 3.76 1.50
N TRP A 91 14.36 3.51 0.45
CA TRP A 91 14.25 4.29 -0.78
C TRP A 91 12.93 4.07 -1.54
N ARG A 92 12.34 2.88 -1.35
CA ARG A 92 11.04 2.47 -1.91
C ARG A 92 10.13 2.00 -0.78
N ILE A 93 8.84 1.86 -1.06
CA ILE A 93 7.93 1.12 -0.19
C ILE A 93 8.33 -0.36 -0.21
N VAL A 94 8.45 -0.98 0.96
CA VAL A 94 8.97 -2.35 1.11
C VAL A 94 7.89 -3.34 1.49
N ARG A 95 7.03 -2.98 2.44
CA ARG A 95 6.05 -3.90 3.05
C ARG A 95 4.84 -3.17 3.58
N PHE A 96 3.69 -3.82 3.51
CA PHE A 96 2.50 -3.46 4.25
C PHE A 96 2.15 -4.56 5.25
N GLU A 97 1.70 -4.17 6.44
CA GLU A 97 1.21 -5.08 7.47
C GLU A 97 -0.12 -4.56 8.02
N ILE A 98 -1.07 -5.47 8.22
CA ILE A 98 -2.44 -5.20 8.64
C ILE A 98 -2.80 -6.20 9.72
N ASN A 99 -3.26 -5.72 10.87
CA ASN A 99 -3.92 -6.52 11.89
C ASN A 99 -5.32 -5.97 12.13
N THR A 100 -6.36 -6.75 11.91
CA THR A 100 -7.74 -6.25 11.97
C THR A 100 -8.40 -6.45 13.33
N ASP A 101 -9.42 -5.64 13.59
CA ASP A 101 -10.29 -5.77 14.76
C ASP A 101 -11.10 -7.09 14.78
N ARG A 102 -11.08 -7.85 13.68
CA ARG A 102 -11.65 -9.20 13.57
C ARG A 102 -10.63 -10.32 13.76
N GLY A 103 -9.42 -10.01 14.25
CA GLY A 103 -8.38 -11.00 14.55
C GLY A 103 -7.70 -11.60 13.32
N ARG A 104 -7.80 -10.95 12.15
CA ARG A 104 -7.12 -11.37 10.93
C ARG A 104 -5.83 -10.57 10.76
N SER A 105 -4.78 -11.22 10.27
CA SER A 105 -3.49 -10.60 10.02
C SER A 105 -3.05 -10.86 8.59
N TRP A 106 -2.42 -9.86 8.00
CA TRP A 106 -1.82 -9.96 6.67
C TRP A 106 -0.58 -9.09 6.60
N ALA A 107 0.47 -9.60 5.98
CA ALA A 107 1.69 -8.85 5.81
C ALA A 107 2.43 -9.34 4.56
N PHE A 108 2.76 -8.42 3.66
CA PHE A 108 3.31 -8.76 2.35
C PHE A 108 4.33 -7.73 1.87
N GLY A 109 5.40 -8.23 1.24
CA GLY A 109 6.58 -7.46 0.84
C GLY A 109 7.87 -7.94 1.50
N GLY A 110 8.96 -7.19 1.30
CA GLY A 110 10.26 -7.47 1.89
C GLY A 110 10.33 -7.18 3.40
N THR A 111 11.47 -7.45 4.03
CA THR A 111 11.67 -7.20 5.47
C THR A 111 12.75 -6.14 5.77
N SER A 112 13.38 -5.59 4.74
CA SER A 112 14.37 -4.52 4.84
C SER A 112 13.72 -3.15 5.15
N GLY A 113 14.57 -2.15 5.43
CA GLY A 113 14.14 -0.77 5.66
C GLY A 113 13.62 -0.49 7.06
N GLU A 114 13.23 0.76 7.29
CA GLU A 114 12.66 1.24 8.54
C GLU A 114 11.22 0.76 8.69
N LEU A 115 10.85 0.32 9.89
CA LEU A 115 9.48 -0.04 10.24
C LEU A 115 8.78 1.15 10.88
N TYR A 116 7.71 1.62 10.24
CA TYR A 116 6.73 2.54 10.82
C TYR A 116 5.57 1.74 11.38
N SER A 117 5.64 1.40 12.66
CA SER A 117 4.64 0.56 13.32
C SER A 117 3.37 1.32 13.70
N ASN A 118 2.20 0.68 13.51
CA ASN A 118 0.90 1.14 14.01
C ASN A 118 0.57 2.60 13.62
N VAL A 119 0.83 2.96 12.37
CA VAL A 119 0.70 4.34 11.87
C VAL A 119 -0.75 4.83 11.90
N VAL A 120 -1.73 3.91 11.83
CA VAL A 120 -3.16 4.20 11.95
C VAL A 120 -3.94 2.96 12.38
N ASN A 121 -5.11 3.18 12.99
CA ASN A 121 -6.17 2.17 13.12
C ASN A 121 -7.42 2.64 12.36
N GLY A 122 -7.60 2.17 11.12
CA GLY A 122 -8.65 2.67 10.25
C GLY A 122 -8.90 1.81 9.01
N ARG A 123 -9.84 2.29 8.18
CA ARG A 123 -10.20 1.68 6.90
C ARG A 123 -9.48 2.40 5.76
N LEU A 124 -8.83 1.66 4.88
CA LEU A 124 -8.09 2.23 3.76
C LEU A 124 -9.04 2.96 2.80
N ILE A 125 -8.76 4.23 2.46
CA ILE A 125 -9.45 4.96 1.40
C ILE A 125 -8.59 4.98 0.13
N GLY A 126 -7.30 5.31 0.22
CA GLY A 126 -6.53 5.50 -1.00
C GLY A 126 -5.10 5.97 -0.76
N PHE A 127 -4.39 6.21 -1.85
CA PHE A 127 -2.98 6.60 -1.84
C PHE A 127 -2.70 7.76 -2.78
N GLU A 128 -1.89 8.69 -2.32
CA GLU A 128 -1.03 9.49 -3.18
C GLU A 128 0.32 8.78 -3.28
N LEU A 129 0.83 8.58 -4.49
CA LEU A 129 2.04 7.79 -4.74
C LEU A 129 3.03 8.55 -5.62
N SER A 130 4.32 8.23 -5.49
CA SER A 130 5.26 8.35 -6.59
C SER A 130 5.69 6.94 -7.01
N ALA A 131 5.59 6.63 -8.30
CA ALA A 131 5.98 5.34 -8.83
C ALA A 131 6.61 5.46 -10.21
N GLY A 132 7.93 5.30 -10.27
CA GLY A 132 8.68 5.03 -11.49
C GLY A 132 8.66 3.53 -11.82
N TRP A 133 9.76 2.83 -11.52
CA TRP A 133 9.88 1.37 -11.71
C TRP A 133 9.15 0.55 -10.65
N GLU A 134 9.11 1.06 -9.42
CA GLU A 134 8.46 0.46 -8.27
C GLU A 134 7.65 1.54 -7.54
N VAL A 135 6.97 1.18 -6.44
CA VAL A 135 6.30 2.17 -5.60
C VAL A 135 7.36 2.85 -4.71
N ASP A 136 7.73 4.07 -5.08
CA ASP A 136 8.84 4.81 -4.48
C ASP A 136 8.46 5.45 -3.16
N TRP A 137 7.24 6.00 -3.16
CA TRP A 137 6.74 6.88 -2.13
C TRP A 137 5.25 6.73 -1.97
N ALA A 138 4.75 6.88 -0.75
CA ALA A 138 3.32 6.85 -0.48
C ALA A 138 2.92 7.77 0.67
N LYS A 139 1.84 8.53 0.45
CA LYS A 139 0.94 8.99 1.52
C LYS A 139 -0.35 8.20 1.42
N ILE A 140 -0.88 7.81 2.58
CA ILE A 140 -2.01 6.89 2.65
C ILE A 140 -3.13 7.56 3.44
N THR A 141 -4.34 7.53 2.89
CA THR A 141 -5.53 8.12 3.52
C THR A 141 -6.43 7.01 4.05
N PHE A 142 -6.89 7.18 5.28
CA PHE A 142 -7.74 6.25 6.00
C PHE A 142 -9.00 6.94 6.56
N LEU A 143 -10.05 6.16 6.77
CA LEU A 143 -11.25 6.55 7.49
C LEU A 143 -11.22 5.99 8.92
N GLU A 144 -11.29 6.88 9.93
CA GLU A 144 -11.38 6.55 11.36
C GLU A 144 -12.80 6.66 11.94
#